data_AF-A0A2H0VKQ8-F1
#
_entry.id   AF-A0A2H0VKQ8-F1
#
_cell.length_a   1.000
_cell.length_b   1.000
_cell.length_c   1.000
_cell.angle_alpha   90.00
_cell.angle_beta   90.00
_cell.angle_gamma   90.00
#
_symmetry.space_group_name_H-M   'P 1'
#
loop_
_entity.id
_entity.type
_entity.pdbx_description
1 polymer ?
#
loop_
_entity_poly.entity_id
_entity_poly.type
_entity_poly.pdbx_seq_one_letter_code
_entity_poly.pdbx_strand_id
1 'polypeptide(L)'
;MEQTRRRQKKRYGWLVFFAVINWIFIGLVIWRVDPETIRDFIIPGSYLPMTLLVMGGIFWLLSILLMSASAALRWTVGITMFLELRILGLGSVLNGILILGLLISLEIYLMKSKGKKMDSGSSPE
;
A
#
# COMPACT_ATOMS: atom_id res chain seq x y z
N MET A 1 -26.31 12.04 -12.30
CA MET A 1 -25.82 11.19 -11.18
C MET A 1 -25.62 9.71 -11.53
N GLU A 2 -26.20 9.17 -12.61
CA GLU A 2 -26.10 7.73 -12.93
C GLU A 2 -24.79 7.33 -13.61
N GLN A 3 -24.19 8.21 -14.43
CA GLN A 3 -22.92 7.95 -15.11
C GLN A 3 -21.72 7.84 -14.14
N THR A 4 -21.71 8.60 -13.04
CA THR A 4 -20.65 8.54 -12.02
C THR A 4 -20.67 7.20 -11.26
N ARG A 5 -21.86 6.67 -10.94
CA ARG A 5 -22.00 5.34 -10.33
C ARG A 5 -21.49 4.21 -11.25
N ARG A 6 -21.77 4.28 -12.56
CA ARG A 6 -21.28 3.27 -13.52
C ARG A 6 -19.75 3.31 -13.65
N ARG A 7 -19.14 4.50 -13.69
CA ARG A 7 -17.67 4.66 -13.71
C ARG A 7 -17.00 4.13 -12.43
N GLN A 8 -17.58 4.41 -11.27
CA GLN A 8 -17.07 3.88 -9.98
C GLN A 8 -17.16 2.35 -9.91
N LYS A 9 -18.27 1.75 -10.33
CA LYS A 9 -18.42 0.28 -10.38
C LYS A 9 -17.40 -0.37 -11.32
N LYS A 10 -17.18 0.20 -12.51
CA LYS A 10 -16.18 -0.31 -13.46
C LYS A 10 -14.77 -0.25 -12.87
N ARG A 11 -14.40 0.88 -12.24
CA ARG A 11 -13.09 1.05 -11.57
C ARG A 11 -12.91 0.07 -10.41
N TYR A 12 -13.94 -0.14 -9.60
CA TYR A 12 -13.92 -1.10 -8.51
C TYR A 12 -13.73 -2.54 -9.01
N GLY A 13 -14.43 -2.92 -10.09
CA GLY A 13 -14.25 -4.23 -10.72
C GLY A 13 -12.82 -4.48 -11.18
N TRP A 14 -12.17 -3.48 -11.79
CA TRP A 14 -10.75 -3.57 -12.16
C TRP A 14 -9.83 -3.70 -10.94
N LEU A 15 -10.08 -2.95 -9.86
CA LEU A 15 -9.30 -3.06 -8.62
C LEU A 15 -9.36 -4.47 -8.03
N VAL A 16 -10.57 -5.05 -7.96
CA VAL A 16 -10.77 -6.42 -7.47
C VAL A 16 -10.07 -7.43 -8.37
N PHE A 17 -10.18 -7.29 -9.70
CA PHE A 17 -9.51 -8.16 -10.65
C PHE A 17 -7.99 -8.17 -10.46
N PHE A 18 -7.35 -7.00 -10.39
CA PHE A 18 -5.91 -6.90 -10.14
C PHE A 18 -5.51 -7.42 -8.76
N ALA A 19 -6.33 -7.18 -7.73
CA ALA A 19 -6.10 -7.74 -6.41
C ALA A 19 -6.09 -9.28 -6.44
N VAL A 20 -7.12 -9.89 -7.02
CA VAL A 20 -7.25 -11.35 -7.12
C VAL A 20 -6.07 -11.95 -7.87
N ILE A 21 -5.71 -11.38 -9.03
CA ILE A 21 -4.56 -11.85 -9.80
C ILE A 21 -3.27 -11.77 -8.97
N ASN A 22 -3.02 -10.63 -8.32
CA ASN A 22 -1.82 -10.44 -7.53
C ASN A 22 -1.73 -11.45 -6.37
N TRP A 23 -2.84 -11.70 -5.68
CA TRP A 23 -2.90 -12.72 -4.62
C TRP A 23 -2.72 -14.15 -5.13
N ILE A 24 -3.22 -14.47 -6.34
CA ILE A 24 -2.93 -15.75 -7.00
C ILE A 24 -1.43 -15.88 -7.27
N PHE A 25 -0.78 -14.83 -7.78
CA PHE A 25 0.67 -14.84 -7.99
C PHE A 25 1.45 -15.04 -6.69
N ILE A 26 1.07 -14.36 -5.61
CA ILE A 26 1.66 -14.55 -4.27
C ILE A 26 1.52 -16.03 -3.86
N GLY A 27 0.32 -16.61 -3.97
CA GLY A 27 0.07 -18.01 -3.64
C GLY A 27 0.89 -18.98 -4.48
N LEU A 28 1.01 -18.72 -5.79
CA LEU A 28 1.84 -19.53 -6.68
C LEU A 28 3.32 -19.44 -6.30
N VAL A 29 3.85 -18.25 -6.00
CA VAL A 29 5.24 -18.08 -5.60
C VAL A 29 5.52 -18.84 -4.30
N ILE A 30 4.64 -18.72 -3.30
CA ILE A 30 4.78 -19.46 -2.02
C ILE A 30 4.74 -20.98 -2.24
N TRP A 31 3.93 -21.47 -3.18
CA TRP A 31 3.76 -22.90 -3.41
C TRP A 31 4.85 -23.52 -4.30
N ARG A 32 5.35 -22.78 -5.30
CA ARG A 32 6.25 -23.32 -6.34
C ARG A 32 7.69 -22.90 -6.20
N VAL A 33 8.00 -21.84 -5.45
CA VAL A 33 9.34 -21.27 -5.44
C VAL A 33 9.99 -21.50 -4.08
N ASP A 34 11.17 -22.09 -4.10
CA ASP A 34 11.95 -22.29 -2.88
C ASP A 34 12.41 -20.94 -2.31
N PRO A 35 12.28 -20.72 -1.01
CA PRO A 35 12.64 -19.44 -0.38
C PRO A 35 14.13 -19.11 -0.54
N GLU A 36 14.99 -20.14 -0.58
CA GLU A 36 16.44 -20.01 -0.78
C GLU A 36 16.78 -19.48 -2.18
N THR A 37 15.96 -19.76 -3.21
CA THR A 37 16.22 -19.23 -4.57
C THR A 37 15.78 -17.77 -4.75
N ILE A 38 14.83 -17.28 -3.93
CA ILE A 38 14.36 -15.88 -4.00
C ILE A 38 15.27 -14.93 -3.21
N ARG A 39 15.94 -15.44 -2.18
CA ARG A 39 16.69 -14.66 -1.19
C ARG A 39 17.83 -13.81 -1.76
N ASP A 40 18.43 -14.22 -2.88
CA ASP A 40 19.65 -13.62 -3.41
C ASP A 40 19.48 -13.04 -4.82
N PHE A 41 18.25 -12.80 -5.27
CA PHE A 41 17.98 -12.43 -6.66
C PHE A 41 18.55 -11.06 -7.06
N ILE A 42 18.70 -10.13 -6.10
CA ILE A 42 19.20 -8.76 -6.34
C ILE A 42 20.18 -8.28 -5.26
N ILE A 43 19.80 -8.39 -3.98
CA ILE A 43 20.69 -8.09 -2.84
C ILE A 43 20.76 -9.35 -1.97
N PRO A 44 21.96 -9.81 -1.55
CA PRO A 44 22.10 -10.99 -0.72
C PRO A 44 21.27 -10.88 0.57
N GLY A 45 20.43 -11.87 0.85
CA GLY A 45 19.54 -11.85 2.01
C GLY A 45 18.29 -10.98 1.86
N SER A 46 18.04 -10.38 0.70
CA SER A 46 16.84 -9.56 0.46
C SER A 46 15.77 -10.36 -0.28
N TYR A 47 14.58 -10.45 0.30
CA TYR A 47 13.42 -11.10 -0.33
C TYR A 47 12.69 -10.15 -1.29
N LEU A 48 13.42 -9.25 -1.96
CA LEU A 48 12.87 -8.10 -2.71
C LEU A 48 11.76 -8.47 -3.71
N PRO A 49 11.89 -9.52 -4.56
CA PRO A 49 10.82 -9.89 -5.48
C PRO A 49 9.52 -10.26 -4.75
N MET A 50 9.64 -10.98 -3.63
CA MET A 50 8.51 -11.37 -2.80
C MET A 50 7.92 -10.15 -2.06
N THR A 51 8.77 -9.27 -1.52
CA THR A 51 8.31 -8.04 -0.88
C THR A 51 7.54 -7.17 -1.86
N LEU A 52 8.00 -7.00 -3.09
CA LEU A 52 7.29 -6.21 -4.10
C LEU A 52 5.92 -6.81 -4.46
N LEU A 53 5.84 -8.14 -4.55
CA LEU A 53 4.57 -8.84 -4.75
C LEU A 53 3.63 -8.59 -3.57
N VAL A 54 4.09 -8.77 -2.33
CA VAL A 54 3.32 -8.54 -1.11
C VAL A 54 2.91 -7.07 -0.98
N MET A 55 3.81 -6.13 -1.29
CA MET A 55 3.55 -4.70 -1.34
C MET A 55 2.40 -4.41 -2.31
N GLY A 56 2.44 -5.01 -3.51
CA GLY A 56 1.34 -4.95 -4.47
C GLY A 56 0.03 -5.48 -3.90
N GLY A 57 0.05 -6.64 -3.25
CA GLY A 57 -1.13 -7.26 -2.66
C GLY A 57 -1.77 -6.40 -1.57
N ILE A 58 -0.95 -5.85 -0.66
CA ILE A 58 -1.39 -4.90 0.38
C ILE A 58 -1.94 -3.63 -0.26
N PHE A 59 -1.27 -3.08 -1.28
CA PHE A 59 -1.72 -1.89 -1.98
C PHE A 59 -3.09 -2.05 -2.62
N TRP A 60 -3.32 -3.16 -3.34
CA TRP A 60 -4.61 -3.40 -3.98
C TRP A 60 -5.72 -3.60 -2.94
N LEU A 61 -5.46 -4.36 -1.87
CA LEU A 61 -6.41 -4.52 -0.77
C LEU A 61 -6.78 -3.19 -0.10
N LEU A 62 -5.77 -2.39 0.26
CA LEU A 62 -6.02 -1.08 0.88
C LEU A 62 -6.66 -0.09 -0.09
N SER A 63 -6.38 -0.18 -1.39
CA SER A 63 -7.02 0.66 -2.40
C SER A 63 -8.51 0.34 -2.51
N ILE A 64 -8.89 -0.92 -2.37
CA ILE A 64 -10.29 -1.36 -2.31
C ILE A 64 -10.94 -0.91 -0.99
N LEU A 65 -10.26 -1.12 0.14
CA LEU A 65 -10.79 -0.83 1.48
C LEU A 65 -10.99 0.68 1.72
N LEU A 66 -9.98 1.47 1.37
CA LEU A 66 -9.97 2.92 1.61
C LEU A 66 -10.60 3.71 0.45
N MET A 67 -10.95 3.04 -0.66
CA MET A 67 -11.43 3.66 -1.91
C MET A 67 -10.53 4.81 -2.40
N SER A 68 -9.25 4.78 -2.04
CA SER A 68 -8.30 5.88 -2.22
C SER A 68 -6.90 5.33 -2.47
N ALA A 69 -6.41 5.48 -3.70
CA ALA A 69 -5.07 5.05 -4.07
C ALA A 69 -3.98 5.82 -3.30
N SER A 70 -4.18 7.12 -3.04
CA SER A 70 -3.19 7.93 -2.31
C SER A 70 -3.07 7.51 -0.85
N ALA A 71 -4.19 7.22 -0.19
CA ALA A 71 -4.16 6.73 1.19
C ALA A 71 -3.60 5.31 1.24
N ALA A 72 -4.05 4.42 0.35
CA ALA A 72 -3.56 3.06 0.24
C ALA A 72 -2.04 2.99 0.04
N LEU A 73 -1.48 3.82 -0.85
CA LEU A 73 -0.04 3.88 -1.09
C LEU A 73 0.73 4.24 0.17
N ARG A 74 0.31 5.28 0.91
CA ARG A 74 0.98 5.71 2.15
C ARG A 74 1.03 4.58 3.19
N TRP A 75 -0.11 3.94 3.43
CA TRP A 75 -0.20 2.83 4.37
C TRP A 75 0.60 1.61 3.90
N THR A 76 0.55 1.29 2.61
CA THR A 76 1.33 0.19 2.03
C THR A 76 2.82 0.41 2.23
N VAL A 77 3.34 1.60 1.94
CA VAL A 77 4.76 1.93 2.13
C VAL A 77 5.15 1.73 3.58
N GLY A 78 4.36 2.25 4.53
CA GLY A 78 4.65 2.09 5.95
C GLY A 78 4.62 0.64 6.44
N ILE A 79 3.61 -0.13 6.04
CA ILE A 79 3.50 -1.56 6.40
C ILE A 79 4.67 -2.35 5.80
N THR A 80 4.97 -2.13 4.52
CA THR A 80 6.04 -2.84 3.81
C THR A 80 7.41 -2.49 4.39
N MET A 81 7.65 -1.21 4.73
CA MET A 81 8.86 -0.77 5.41
C MET A 81 9.04 -1.48 6.77
N PHE A 82 7.97 -1.62 7.55
CA PHE A 82 8.02 -2.36 8.80
C PHE A 82 8.31 -3.85 8.60
N LEU A 83 7.69 -4.49 7.60
CA LEU A 83 7.95 -5.90 7.26
C LEU A 83 9.40 -6.12 6.83
N GLU A 84 9.95 -5.24 5.99
CA GLU A 84 11.36 -5.28 5.58
C GLU A 84 12.31 -5.15 6.77
N LEU A 85 12.07 -4.19 7.67
CA LEU A 85 12.86 -4.09 8.90
C LEU A 85 12.80 -5.39 9.71
N ARG A 86 11.62 -6.04 9.78
CA ARG A 86 11.45 -7.30 10.50
C ARG A 86 12.25 -8.44 9.86
N ILE A 87 12.28 -8.52 8.53
CA ILE A 87 13.06 -9.52 7.77
C ILE A 87 14.56 -9.31 8.00
N LEU A 88 15.02 -8.06 8.00
CA LEU A 88 16.43 -7.71 8.25
C LEU A 88 16.86 -7.87 9.71
N GLY A 89 15.97 -8.29 10.62
CA GLY A 89 16.25 -8.40 12.05
C GLY A 89 16.33 -7.06 12.81
N LEU A 90 16.06 -5.94 12.13
CA LEU A 90 16.06 -4.58 12.69
C LEU A 90 14.68 -4.13 13.21
N GLY A 91 13.63 -4.89 12.89
CA GLY A 91 12.24 -4.56 13.21
C GLY A 91 11.87 -4.94 14.64
N SER A 92 11.74 -3.93 15.51
CA SER A 92 11.16 -4.06 16.85
C SER A 92 9.72 -3.51 16.92
N VAL A 93 9.00 -3.82 18.00
CA VAL A 93 7.67 -3.24 18.28
C VAL A 93 7.73 -1.71 18.32
N LEU A 94 8.83 -1.15 18.85
CA LEU A 94 9.05 0.30 18.88
C LEU A 94 9.12 0.90 17.47
N ASN A 95 9.83 0.25 16.53
CA ASN A 95 9.86 0.69 15.13
C ASN A 95 8.45 0.72 14.52
N GLY A 96 7.64 -0.30 14.82
CA GLY A 96 6.24 -0.36 14.36
C GLY A 96 5.40 0.81 14.89
N ILE A 97 5.51 1.12 16.18
CA ILE A 97 4.82 2.26 16.80
C ILE A 97 5.27 3.58 16.17
N LEU A 98 6.59 3.76 15.96
CA LEU A 98 7.14 4.98 15.35
C LEU A 98 6.66 5.17 13.91
N ILE A 99 6.69 4.11 13.09
CA ILE A 99 6.19 4.15 11.72
C ILE A 99 4.70 4.48 11.71
N LEU A 100 3.91 3.85 12.58
CA LEU A 100 2.48 4.09 12.68
C LEU A 100 2.17 5.54 13.11
N GLY A 101 2.88 6.05 14.12
CA GLY A 101 2.76 7.44 14.56
C GLY A 101 3.12 8.44 13.44
N LEU A 102 4.17 8.16 12.66
CA LEU A 102 4.56 8.97 11.52
C LEU A 102 3.48 8.98 10.42
N LEU A 103 2.92 7.80 10.08
CA LEU A 103 1.85 7.68 9.09
C LEU A 103 0.60 8.46 9.51
N ILE A 104 0.16 8.32 10.76
CA ILE A 104 -1.00 9.03 11.29
C ILE A 104 -0.75 10.55 11.27
N SER A 105 0.43 10.99 11.71
CA SER A 105 0.78 12.41 11.73
C SER A 105 0.79 13.00 10.32
N LEU A 106 1.34 12.26 9.35
CA LEU A 106 1.32 12.62 7.93
C LEU A 106 -0.10 12.69 7.36
N GLU A 107 -0.96 11.74 7.70
CA GLU A 107 -2.36 11.71 7.26
C GLU A 107 -3.12 12.95 7.77
N ILE A 108 -2.98 13.28 9.06
CA ILE A 108 -3.59 14.46 9.69
C ILE A 108 -3.09 15.76 9.02
N TYR A 109 -1.77 15.87 8.79
CA TYR A 109 -1.19 17.04 8.13
C TYR A 109 -1.77 17.24 6.71
N LEU A 110 -1.86 16.17 5.93
CA LEU A 110 -2.38 16.23 4.57
C LEU A 110 -3.88 16.53 4.51
N MET A 111 -4.66 16.05 5.50
CA MET A 111 -6.07 16.42 5.66
C MET A 111 -6.22 17.92 5.94
N LYS A 112 -5.44 18.46 6.88
CA LYS A 112 -5.45 19.90 7.21
C LYS A 112 -5.02 20.77 6.03
N SER A 113 -3.98 20.36 5.29
CA SER A 113 -3.48 21.07 4.11
C SER A 113 -4.53 21.15 2.98
N LYS A 114 -5.29 20.07 2.76
CA LYS A 114 -6.39 20.07 1.79
C LYS A 114 -7.51 21.04 2.17
N GLY A 115 -7.88 21.11 3.45
CA GLY A 115 -8.90 22.06 3.93
C GLY A 115 -8.49 23.51 3.69
N LYS A 116 -7.25 23.88 4.05
CA LYS A 116 -6.74 25.25 3.88
C LYS A 116 -6.74 25.73 2.41
N LYS A 117 -6.45 24.86 1.45
CA LYS A 117 -6.51 25.18 0.01
C LYS A 117 -7.93 25.48 -0.47
N MET A 118 -8.94 24.89 0.16
CA MET A 118 -10.34 25.07 -0.23
C MET A 118 -10.87 26.42 0.25
N ASP A 119 -10.48 26.84 1.45
CA ASP A 119 -10.84 28.15 2.02
C ASP A 119 -10.15 29.33 1.32
N SER A 120 -8.93 29.14 0.78
CA SER A 120 -8.21 30.20 0.05
C SER A 120 -8.59 30.31 -1.44
N GLY A 121 -9.34 29.34 -1.98
CA GLY A 121 -9.76 29.30 -3.39
C GLY A 121 -11.20 29.77 -3.61
N SER A 122 -11.91 30.17 -2.56
CA SER A 122 -13.31 30.62 -2.58
C SER A 122 -13.47 32.12 -2.35
N SER A 123 -12.44 32.94 -2.57
CA SER A 123 -12.64 34.38 -2.76
C SER A 123 -13.17 34.60 -4.17
N PRO A 124 -14.43 35.07 -4.34
CA PRO A 124 -14.87 35.57 -5.63
C PRO A 124 -14.16 36.90 -5.88
N GLU A 125 -13.33 36.95 -6.91
CA GLU A 125 -13.10 38.20 -7.66
C GLU A 125 -14.24 38.38 -8.67
#